data_AF-V4LVW5-F1
#
_entry.id   AF-V4LVW5-F1
#
_cell.length_a   1.000
_cell.length_b   1.000
_cell.length_c   1.000
_cell.angle_alpha   90.00
_cell.angle_beta   90.00
_cell.angle_gamma   90.00
#
_symmetry.space_group_name_H-M   'P 1'
#
loop_
_entity.id
_entity.type
_entity.pdbx_description
1 polymer ?
#
loop_
_entity_poly.entity_id
_entity_poly.type
_entity_poly.pdbx_seq_one_letter_code
_entity_poly.pdbx_strand_id
1 'polypeptide(L)'
;MNKSSFKQDHDFEKRKAEALRIREKYPDRVPVIVEKAEKSDIPNIDKKKFLVPADLTIGQFVYVIRKRIQLSAEKAIFIFVDNVLPPTGILSS
;
A
#
# COMPACT_ATOMS: atom_id res chain seq x y z
N MET A 1 4.24 -3.02 -17.23
CA MET A 1 3.90 -3.55 -15.89
C MET A 1 4.89 -2.99 -14.90
N ASN A 2 4.44 -2.28 -13.85
CA ASN A 2 5.33 -1.97 -12.73
C ASN A 2 5.80 -3.29 -12.11
N LYS A 3 7.11 -3.52 -12.10
CA LYS A 3 7.70 -4.69 -11.42
C LYS A 3 7.68 -4.41 -9.92
N SER A 4 6.99 -5.26 -9.16
CA SER A 4 6.99 -5.18 -7.70
C SER A 4 8.24 -5.85 -7.17
N SER A 5 9.13 -5.08 -6.53
CA SER A 5 10.36 -5.62 -5.91
C SER A 5 10.01 -6.66 -4.84
N PHE A 6 8.95 -6.39 -4.05
CA PHE A 6 8.47 -7.33 -3.05
C PHE A 6 8.05 -8.70 -3.63
N LYS A 7 7.42 -8.73 -4.82
CA LYS A 7 7.04 -10.00 -5.46
C LYS A 7 8.25 -10.75 -6.03
N GLN A 8 9.34 -10.06 -6.34
CA GLN A 8 10.59 -10.64 -6.85
C GLN A 8 11.45 -11.20 -5.72
N ASP A 9 11.53 -10.46 -4.61
CA ASP A 9 12.37 -10.83 -3.46
C ASP A 9 11.75 -11.94 -2.60
N HIS A 10 10.44 -12.18 -2.74
CA HIS A 10 9.71 -13.15 -1.93
C HIS A 10 8.88 -14.11 -2.79
N ASP A 11 9.11 -15.41 -2.59
CA ASP A 11 8.34 -16.50 -3.19
C ASP A 11 6.85 -16.35 -2.93
N PHE A 12 6.04 -16.74 -3.92
CA PHE A 12 4.58 -16.66 -3.82
C PHE A 12 4.02 -17.39 -2.60
N GLU A 13 4.47 -18.62 -2.34
CA GLU A 13 4.00 -19.43 -1.21
C GLU A 13 4.32 -18.78 0.13
N LYS A 14 5.51 -18.19 0.29
CA LYS A 14 5.90 -17.46 1.51
C LYS A 14 5.02 -16.22 1.71
N ARG A 15 4.79 -15.44 0.65
CA ARG A 15 3.92 -14.25 0.71
C ARG A 15 2.49 -14.62 1.06
N LYS A 16 1.96 -15.70 0.49
CA LYS A 16 0.60 -16.20 0.75
C LYS A 16 0.47 -16.68 2.20
N ALA A 17 1.41 -17.48 2.69
CA ALA A 17 1.41 -17.95 4.07
C ALA A 17 1.52 -16.80 5.08
N GLU A 18 2.40 -15.80 4.83
CA GLU A 18 2.52 -14.62 5.69
C GLU A 18 1.21 -13.81 5.71
N ALA A 19 0.62 -13.55 4.54
CA ALA A 19 -0.64 -12.81 4.43
C ALA A 19 -1.80 -13.52 5.15
N LEU A 20 -1.93 -14.84 4.98
CA LEU A 20 -2.96 -15.64 5.67
C LEU A 20 -2.79 -15.57 7.20
N ARG A 21 -1.58 -15.82 7.70
CA ARG A 21 -1.28 -15.76 9.14
C ARG A 21 -1.59 -14.39 9.74
N ILE A 22 -1.30 -13.31 9.01
CA ILE A 22 -1.58 -11.95 9.46
C ILE A 22 -3.09 -11.65 9.47
N ARG A 23 -3.84 -12.13 8.46
CA ARG A 23 -5.30 -11.99 8.43
C ARG A 23 -5.99 -12.79 9.54
N GLU A 24 -5.49 -13.98 9.86
CA GLU A 24 -6.00 -14.77 11.00
C GLU A 24 -5.73 -14.07 12.33
N LYS A 25 -4.54 -13.46 12.48
CA LYS A 25 -4.16 -12.75 13.71
C LYS A 25 -4.88 -11.40 13.87
N TYR A 26 -5.21 -10.73 12.77
CA TYR A 26 -5.84 -9.42 12.76
C TYR A 26 -6.99 -9.40 11.73
N PRO A 27 -8.15 -9.98 12.09
CA PRO A 27 -9.26 -10.19 11.14
C PRO A 27 -9.83 -8.89 10.56
N ASP A 28 -9.82 -7.80 11.35
CA ASP A 28 -10.34 -6.50 10.94
C ASP A 28 -9.31 -5.65 10.16
N ARG A 29 -8.20 -6.26 9.74
CA ARG A 29 -7.12 -5.55 9.05
C ARG A 29 -6.64 -6.27 7.80
N VAL A 30 -6.28 -5.46 6.81
CA VAL A 30 -5.82 -5.90 5.50
C VAL A 30 -4.31 -5.65 5.38
N PRO A 31 -3.49 -6.67 5.10
CA PRO A 31 -2.07 -6.48 4.81
C PRO A 31 -1.90 -5.87 3.41
N VAL A 32 -1.28 -4.70 3.33
CA VAL A 32 -1.06 -3.94 2.10
C VAL A 32 0.44 -3.73 1.88
N ILE A 33 0.91 -3.99 0.67
CA ILE A 33 2.27 -3.67 0.25
C ILE A 33 2.24 -2.39 -0.58
N VAL A 34 3.01 -1.38 -0.16
CA VAL A 34 3.13 -0.10 -0.86
C VAL A 34 4.55 0.08 -1.35
N GLU A 35 4.70 0.36 -2.63
CA GLU A 35 5.99 0.62 -3.27
C GLU A 35 5.93 1.93 -4.05
N LYS A 36 7.03 2.67 -4.01
CA LYS A 36 7.21 3.85 -4.84
C LYS A 36 7.41 3.42 -6.29
N ALA A 37 6.71 4.08 -7.22
CA ALA A 37 6.93 3.86 -8.66
C ALA A 37 8.33 4.34 -9.07
N GLU A 38 9.00 3.59 -9.95
CA GLU A 38 10.40 3.86 -10.36
C GLU A 38 10.61 5.28 -10.91
N LYS A 39 9.62 5.82 -11.63
CA LYS A 39 9.68 7.14 -12.27
C LYS A 39 9.08 8.27 -11.42
N SER A 40 8.90 8.05 -10.12
CA SER A 40 8.28 9.03 -9.24
C SER A 40 9.32 9.88 -8.50
N ASP A 41 9.05 11.16 -8.35
CA ASP A 41 9.92 12.10 -7.61
C ASP A 41 9.54 12.23 -6.12
N ILE A 42 8.61 11.40 -5.64
CA ILE A 42 8.24 11.39 -4.22
C ILE A 42 9.37 10.82 -3.36
N PRO A 43 9.47 11.19 -2.08
CA PRO A 43 10.41 10.57 -1.15
C PRO A 43 10.23 9.05 -1.05
N ASN A 44 11.30 8.33 -0.72
CA ASN A 44 11.25 6.89 -0.54
C ASN A 44 10.39 6.51 0.67
N ILE A 45 9.69 5.39 0.57
CA ILE A 45 8.88 4.83 1.66
C ILE A 45 9.76 3.91 2.50
N ASP A 46 9.87 4.20 3.79
CA ASP A 46 10.70 3.46 4.75
C ASP A 46 10.16 2.05 5.04
N LYS A 47 8.84 1.91 5.21
CA LYS A 47 8.15 0.64 5.44
C LYS A 47 7.19 0.35 4.32
N LYS A 48 7.43 -0.74 3.58
CA LYS A 48 6.56 -1.17 2.47
C LYS A 48 5.34 -1.97 2.94
N LYS A 49 5.39 -2.64 4.10
CA LYS A 49 4.28 -3.45 4.61
C LYS A 49 3.42 -2.65 5.59
N PHE A 50 2.14 -2.54 5.30
CA PHE A 50 1.14 -1.86 6.12
C PHE A 50 0.06 -2.86 6.54
N LEU A 51 -0.52 -2.63 7.71
CA LEU A 51 -1.68 -3.37 8.19
C LEU A 51 -2.80 -2.37 8.41
N VAL A 52 -3.68 -2.29 7.41
CA VAL A 52 -4.66 -1.22 7.26
C VAL A 52 -6.01 -1.68 7.82
N PRO A 53 -6.72 -0.89 8.63
CA PRO A 53 -8.08 -1.20 9.04
C PRO A 53 -9.01 -1.39 7.82
N ALA A 54 -9.90 -2.38 7.84
CA ALA A 54 -10.79 -2.68 6.70
C ALA A 54 -11.81 -1.55 6.41
N ASP A 55 -12.11 -0.73 7.42
CA ASP A 55 -12.98 0.45 7.34
C ASP A 55 -12.25 1.71 6.83
N LEU A 56 -10.93 1.65 6.62
CA LEU A 56 -10.16 2.77 6.12
C LEU A 56 -10.40 2.96 4.62
N THR A 57 -10.88 4.14 4.25
CA THR A 57 -11.04 4.55 2.84
C THR A 57 -9.68 4.73 2.17
N ILE A 58 -9.65 4.60 0.83
CA ILE A 58 -8.47 4.91 0.03
C ILE A 58 -7.99 6.35 0.28
N GLY A 59 -8.88 7.33 0.37
CA GLY A 59 -8.51 8.73 0.64
C GLY A 59 -7.80 8.91 1.99
N GLN A 60 -8.29 8.27 3.04
CA GLN A 60 -7.61 8.27 4.35
C GLN A 60 -6.25 7.56 4.29
N PHE A 61 -6.16 6.45 3.55
CA PHE A 61 -4.90 5.75 3.36
C PHE A 61 -3.85 6.60 2.63
N VAL A 62 -4.27 7.31 1.56
CA VAL A 62 -3.41 8.28 0.86
C VAL A 62 -2.87 9.33 1.83
N TYR A 63 -3.69 9.83 2.75
CA TYR A 63 -3.27 10.79 3.77
C TYR A 63 -2.24 10.20 4.75
N VAL A 64 -2.43 8.95 5.17
CA VAL A 64 -1.45 8.22 6.01
C VAL A 64 -0.11 8.09 5.30
N ILE A 65 -0.11 7.69 4.02
CA ILE A 65 1.12 7.58 3.23
C ILE A 65 1.78 8.95 3.08
N ARG A 66 1.03 10.01 2.73
CA ARG A 66 1.55 11.38 2.62
C ARG A 66 2.29 11.82 3.89
N LYS A 67 1.70 11.59 5.06
CA LYS A 67 2.35 11.88 6.35
C LYS A 67 3.62 11.05 6.56
N ARG A 68 3.61 9.78 6.17
CA ARG A 68 4.75 8.87 6.34
C ARG A 68 5.97 9.33 5.55
N ILE A 69 5.77 9.74 4.30
CA ILE A 69 6.84 10.24 3.42
C ILE A 69 7.09 11.75 3.57
N GLN A 70 6.42 12.40 4.53
CA GLN A 70 6.54 13.85 4.79
C GLN A 70 6.35 14.71 3.53
N LEU A 71 5.42 14.32 2.66
CA LEU A 71 5.19 15.02 1.40
C LEU A 71 4.36 16.30 1.62
N SER A 72 4.94 17.44 1.24
CA SER A 72 4.28 18.76 1.27
C SER A 72 2.89 18.73 0.62
N ALA A 73 1.94 19.48 1.19
CA ALA A 73 0.57 19.57 0.71
C ALA A 73 0.46 20.06 -0.75
N GLU A 74 1.44 20.85 -1.20
CA GLU A 74 1.50 21.39 -2.57
C GLU A 74 1.83 20.32 -3.62
N LYS A 75 2.43 19.20 -3.21
CA LYS A 75 2.77 18.10 -4.12
C LYS A 75 1.62 17.10 -4.20
N ALA A 76 1.28 16.72 -5.43
CA ALA A 76 0.30 15.67 -5.69
C ALA A 76 0.85 14.28 -5.31
N ILE A 77 -0.04 13.39 -4.90
CA ILE A 77 0.24 11.97 -4.66
C ILE A 77 -0.88 11.14 -5.28
N PHE A 78 -0.51 10.06 -5.95
CA PHE A 78 -1.45 9.13 -6.58
C PHE A 78 -1.07 7.71 -6.15
N ILE A 79 -2.08 6.90 -5.82
CA ILE A 79 -1.94 5.48 -5.54
C ILE A 79 -2.59 4.72 -6.70
N PHE A 80 -1.96 3.63 -7.12
CA PHE A 80 -2.47 2.77 -8.18
C PHE A 80 -2.65 1.36 -7.64
N VAL A 81 -3.79 0.75 -7.95
CA VAL A 81 -4.06 -0.68 -7.73
C VAL A 81 -4.30 -1.29 -9.10
N ASP A 82 -3.51 -2.29 -9.47
CA ASP A 82 -3.54 -2.91 -10.81
C ASP A 82 -3.43 -1.90 -11.98
N ASN A 83 -2.61 -0.86 -11.79
CA ASN A 83 -2.42 0.27 -12.71
C ASN A 83 -3.66 1.18 -12.90
N VAL A 84 -4.70 1.01 -12.09
CA VAL A 84 -5.89 1.85 -12.08
C VAL A 84 -5.83 2.79 -10.87
N LEU A 85 -6.25 4.04 -11.04
CA LEU A 85 -6.47 4.95 -9.93
C LEU A 85 -7.78 4.54 -9.22
N PRO A 86 -7.72 3.99 -8.00
CA PRO A 86 -8.93 3.60 -7.30
C PRO A 86 -9.78 4.84 -6.95
N PRO A 87 -11.12 4.74 -6.98
CA PRO A 87 -12.00 5.79 -6.48
C PRO A 87 -11.68 6.08 -5.00
N THR A 88 -11.53 7.36 -4.66
CA THR A 88 -11.08 7.79 -3.32
C THR A 88 -12.06 7.47 -2.19
N GLY A 89 -13.33 7.24 -2.52
CA GLY A 89 -14.40 6.90 -1.58
C GLY A 89 -14.65 5.40 -1.36
N ILE A 90 -13.89 4.51 -1.99
CA ILE A 90 -14.05 3.05 -1.80
C ILE A 90 -13.30 2.58 -0.55
N LEU A 91 -13.91 1.65 0.18
CA LEU A 91 -13.32 0.97 1.34
C LEU A 91 -12.27 -0.04 0.88
N SER A 92 -11.27 -0.29 1.72
CA SER A 92 -10.25 -1.30 1.47
C SER A 92 -10.81 -2.71 1.79
N SER A 93 -11.82 -3.17 1.02
CA SER A 93 -12.44 -4.50 1.15
C SER A 93 -11.75 -5.55 0.30
#